data_AF-A0A7Z9YXM1-F1
#
_entry.id   AF-A0A7Z9YXM1-F1
#
_cell.length_a   1.000
_cell.length_b   1.000
_cell.length_c   1.000
_cell.angle_alpha   90.00
_cell.angle_beta   90.00
_cell.angle_gamma   90.00
#
_symmetry.space_group_name_H-M   'P 1'
#
loop_
_entity.id
_entity.type
_entity.pdbx_description
1 polymer ?
#
loop_
_entity_poly.entity_id
_entity_poly.type
_entity_poly.pdbx_seq_one_letter_code
_entity_poly.pdbx_strand_id
1 'polypeptide(L)'
;MAVALVNCQDASDVLATTVTDADGFYLFEDLLAGEHCVLVDLATVPAGACDFGTPVFTLWNGGSDDQDSDVDPATGMSLAVNVDAGQSDLTVDAGILCPGPASLGDRVWEDLNSNGIQDCDNTNNNGIVGDVGDTGAECDAGIADVMVDLVSCDDPADVLATTYTDDDGFYLFDNLVAGDYCVNVNLDTVPVDVCDYGTPVFTAQNNGSADKDSDVDSDTGLSGVIHLTLAQSDLTVDAGVTCEFGDCSECDGKVTQLTLQYNGSDSAFIEVAQKKGGDIVFSGDVAPGERFTFDGTDKKDTLGTEISIYVDGSLNTKIHTSCSKPVGLGMVFGAFKIVDGYSRNGGRLCPVDAGPGGPGDCSECDGKVTQLTLQYNGSNTAFIEVVQKKDGDIVFSETVDPGEQFTFNGTDKKDTLGTEISIYVDGSLDTKIHTSCSKPIGIGMISGSFEVSDGYSRNGGRFCPVDAGSDPDPGNGDCGECDGKVTQLTLQYNGSGSAYVEVVQKKGGEIFSSTVAPGEQFTFNGTDNDTLGTEISIYVDGSLDTQIHTSCSKPVGIGMISGAFEVVDGYSRNGGQFCPY
;
A
#
# COMPACT_ATOMS: atom_id res chain seq x y z
N MET A 1 0.20 53.72 7.85
CA MET A 1 1.02 53.92 6.63
C MET A 1 1.25 55.41 6.42
N ALA A 2 2.38 55.85 5.89
CA ALA A 2 2.65 57.28 5.67
C ALA A 2 2.02 57.77 4.36
N VAL A 3 1.42 58.96 4.44
CA VAL A 3 0.83 59.68 3.31
C VAL A 3 1.35 61.11 3.33
N ALA A 4 1.75 61.63 2.18
CA ALA A 4 2.24 63.00 2.02
C ALA A 4 1.36 63.78 1.05
N LEU A 5 1.10 65.04 1.38
CA LEU A 5 0.59 66.03 0.44
C LEU A 5 1.78 66.70 -0.21
N VAL A 6 1.85 66.71 -1.54
CA VAL A 6 3.01 67.19 -2.31
C VAL A 6 2.59 68.16 -3.40
N ASN A 7 3.55 68.92 -3.89
CA ASN A 7 3.39 69.68 -5.12
C ASN A 7 3.29 68.73 -6.33
N CYS A 8 2.22 68.85 -7.13
CA CYS A 8 1.99 67.99 -8.29
C CYS A 8 3.09 68.04 -9.37
N GLN A 9 3.94 69.08 -9.39
CA GLN A 9 5.04 69.21 -10.34
C GLN A 9 6.38 68.71 -9.79
N ASP A 10 6.49 68.55 -8.47
CA ASP A 10 7.71 68.12 -7.78
C ASP A 10 7.33 67.34 -6.51
N ALA A 11 7.28 66.01 -6.61
CA ALA A 11 6.94 65.13 -5.50
C ALA A 11 7.95 65.21 -4.31
N SER A 12 9.11 65.83 -4.50
CA SER A 12 10.06 66.09 -3.40
C SER A 12 9.72 67.33 -2.57
N ASP A 13 8.86 68.21 -3.09
CA ASP A 13 8.31 69.37 -2.39
C ASP A 13 7.09 68.92 -1.55
N VAL A 14 7.39 68.37 -0.37
CA VAL A 14 6.38 67.91 0.59
C VAL A 14 5.76 69.09 1.31
N LEU A 15 4.45 69.26 1.15
CA LEU A 15 3.66 70.33 1.76
C LEU A 15 3.18 69.95 3.16
N ALA A 16 2.80 68.69 3.36
CA ALA A 16 2.36 68.13 4.64
C ALA A 16 2.52 66.60 4.65
N THR A 17 2.55 66.00 5.84
CA THR A 17 2.52 64.54 6.01
C THR A 17 1.52 64.13 7.09
N THR A 18 1.00 62.92 6.95
CA THR A 18 0.13 62.26 7.93
C THR A 18 0.38 60.75 7.89
N VAL A 19 -0.31 60.01 8.75
CA VAL A 19 -0.35 58.55 8.69
C VAL A 19 -1.80 58.09 8.65
N THR A 20 -2.08 57.02 7.91
CA THR A 20 -3.37 56.35 7.97
C THR A 20 -3.65 55.85 9.39
N ASP A 21 -4.91 55.90 9.80
CA ASP A 21 -5.38 55.37 11.07
C ASP A 21 -5.60 53.84 11.02
N ALA A 22 -6.18 53.29 12.08
CA ALA A 22 -6.42 51.84 12.20
C ALA A 22 -7.47 51.31 11.21
N ASP A 23 -8.34 52.18 10.72
CA ASP A 23 -9.38 51.84 9.73
C ASP A 23 -8.93 52.17 8.29
N GLY A 24 -7.70 52.71 8.13
CA GLY A 24 -7.07 53.01 6.84
C GLY A 24 -7.27 54.44 6.35
N PHE A 25 -8.00 55.29 7.09
CA PHE A 25 -8.29 56.66 6.66
C PHE A 25 -7.13 57.61 6.93
N TYR A 26 -7.01 58.65 6.09
CA TYR A 26 -6.12 59.79 6.30
C TYR A 26 -6.87 61.09 5.99
N LEU A 27 -6.36 62.22 6.50
CA LEU A 27 -6.95 63.53 6.26
C LEU A 27 -5.88 64.62 6.31
N PHE A 28 -5.97 65.57 5.36
CA PHE A 28 -5.27 66.84 5.41
C PHE A 28 -6.29 67.97 5.55
N GLU A 29 -6.24 68.69 6.66
CA GLU A 29 -7.15 69.81 6.94
C GLU A 29 -6.49 71.17 6.62
N ASP A 30 -7.31 72.22 6.57
CA ASP A 30 -6.87 73.61 6.40
C ASP A 30 -6.01 73.87 5.14
N LEU A 31 -6.27 73.11 4.07
CA LEU A 31 -5.59 73.27 2.79
C LEU A 31 -5.88 74.64 2.16
N LEU A 32 -4.82 75.27 1.64
CA LEU A 32 -4.99 76.44 0.77
C LEU A 32 -5.67 76.00 -0.53
N ALA A 33 -6.57 76.85 -1.03
CA ALA A 33 -7.23 76.59 -2.30
C ALA A 33 -6.19 76.49 -3.43
N GLY A 34 -6.30 75.43 -4.24
CA GLY A 34 -5.36 75.15 -5.31
C GLY A 34 -5.25 73.66 -5.65
N GLU A 35 -4.26 73.35 -6.47
CA GLU A 35 -3.95 72.02 -6.96
C GLU A 35 -3.00 71.30 -5.99
N HIS A 36 -3.39 70.10 -5.56
CA HIS A 36 -2.61 69.25 -4.64
C HIS A 36 -2.55 67.82 -5.17
N CYS A 37 -1.47 67.12 -4.83
CA CYS A 37 -1.31 65.70 -5.10
C CYS A 37 -1.00 64.95 -3.82
N VAL A 38 -1.44 63.70 -3.74
CA VAL A 38 -1.15 62.79 -2.65
C VAL A 38 -0.07 61.82 -3.09
N LEU A 39 0.91 61.57 -2.22
CA LEU A 39 1.94 60.57 -2.39
C LEU A 39 1.84 59.55 -1.26
N VAL A 40 1.71 58.28 -1.64
CA VAL A 40 1.63 57.15 -0.71
C VAL A 40 2.93 56.35 -0.79
N ASP A 41 3.53 56.03 0.37
CA ASP A 41 4.83 55.35 0.44
C ASP A 41 4.67 53.88 0.88
N LEU A 42 4.84 52.95 -0.06
CA LEU A 42 4.80 51.51 0.19
C LEU A 42 5.86 51.03 1.18
N ALA A 43 6.99 51.73 1.33
CA ALA A 43 8.01 51.37 2.31
C ALA A 43 7.53 51.56 3.77
N THR A 44 6.39 52.22 3.96
CA THR A 44 5.78 52.48 5.26
C THR A 44 4.52 51.63 5.52
N VAL A 45 4.25 50.64 4.67
CA VAL A 45 3.29 49.58 4.96
C VAL A 45 3.68 48.93 6.30
N PRO A 46 2.76 48.81 7.27
CA PRO A 46 3.07 48.21 8.56
C PRO A 46 3.65 46.80 8.43
N ALA A 47 4.70 46.49 9.20
CA ALA A 47 5.23 45.13 9.30
C ALA A 47 4.11 44.17 9.76
N GLY A 48 4.01 42.98 9.17
CA GLY A 48 2.90 42.06 9.41
C GLY A 48 1.71 42.21 8.46
N ALA A 49 1.65 43.29 7.65
CA ALA A 49 0.52 43.51 6.74
C ALA A 49 0.67 42.73 5.43
N CYS A 50 1.89 42.62 4.90
CA CYS A 50 2.20 41.86 3.70
C CYS A 50 3.41 40.93 3.97
N ASP A 51 3.16 39.78 4.59
CA ASP A 51 4.23 38.87 5.03
C ASP A 51 4.82 38.02 3.88
N PHE A 52 4.11 37.90 2.76
CA PHE A 52 4.45 36.98 1.66
C PHE A 52 4.95 37.68 0.39
N GLY A 53 5.40 38.93 0.49
CA GLY A 53 6.05 39.61 -0.62
C GLY A 53 6.06 41.13 -0.52
N THR A 54 6.53 41.78 -1.58
CA THR A 54 6.54 43.24 -1.66
C THR A 54 5.13 43.75 -2.00
N PRO A 55 4.55 44.67 -1.21
CA PRO A 55 3.28 45.29 -1.55
C PRO A 55 3.37 46.04 -2.87
N VAL A 56 2.29 46.03 -3.65
CA VAL A 56 2.18 46.81 -4.89
C VAL A 56 0.87 47.60 -4.88
N PHE A 57 0.84 48.73 -5.57
CA PHE A 57 -0.40 49.45 -5.79
C PHE A 57 -1.30 48.70 -6.78
N THR A 58 -2.61 48.76 -6.57
CA THR A 58 -3.60 48.28 -7.53
C THR A 58 -3.70 49.21 -8.74
N LEU A 59 -4.30 48.76 -9.84
CA LEU A 59 -4.51 49.60 -11.01
C LEU A 59 -5.38 50.82 -10.70
N TRP A 60 -4.99 51.97 -11.22
CA TRP A 60 -5.78 53.20 -11.13
C TRP A 60 -7.13 53.07 -11.86
N ASN A 61 -8.14 53.81 -11.40
CA ASN A 61 -9.45 53.92 -12.05
C ASN A 61 -10.15 52.57 -12.34
N GLY A 62 -10.03 51.60 -11.44
CA GLY A 62 -10.60 50.26 -11.59
C GLY A 62 -12.12 50.19 -11.39
N GLY A 63 -12.74 51.27 -10.90
CA GLY A 63 -14.13 51.31 -10.45
C GLY A 63 -14.78 52.68 -10.66
N SER A 64 -15.76 53.00 -9.83
CA SER A 64 -16.21 54.39 -9.68
C SER A 64 -15.22 55.15 -8.80
N ASP A 65 -15.16 56.47 -8.99
CA ASP A 65 -14.27 57.41 -8.30
C ASP A 65 -14.33 57.33 -6.76
N ASP A 66 -15.42 56.81 -6.18
CA ASP A 66 -15.58 56.61 -4.73
C ASP A 66 -15.19 55.21 -4.24
N GLN A 67 -14.68 54.35 -5.13
CA GLN A 67 -14.41 52.92 -4.89
C GLN A 67 -13.19 52.41 -5.65
N ASP A 68 -12.34 53.28 -6.19
CA ASP A 68 -11.15 52.89 -6.94
C ASP A 68 -9.85 53.30 -6.23
N SER A 69 -8.80 53.51 -7.02
CA SER A 69 -7.48 53.89 -6.55
C SER A 69 -7.00 54.99 -7.48
N ASP A 70 -6.52 56.09 -6.91
CA ASP A 70 -6.13 57.30 -7.65
C ASP A 70 -4.63 57.40 -7.91
N VAL A 71 -3.86 56.61 -7.18
CA VAL A 71 -2.40 56.63 -7.25
C VAL A 71 -1.87 55.86 -8.46
N ASP A 72 -0.89 56.45 -9.14
CA ASP A 72 -0.14 55.81 -10.20
C ASP A 72 0.61 54.58 -9.64
N PRO A 73 0.41 53.38 -10.20
CA PRO A 73 0.99 52.16 -9.63
C PRO A 73 2.52 52.10 -9.59
N ALA A 74 3.21 52.89 -10.43
CA ALA A 74 4.66 52.93 -10.49
C ALA A 74 5.27 53.96 -9.54
N THR A 75 4.51 55.00 -9.15
CA THR A 75 5.04 56.12 -8.35
C THR A 75 4.36 56.32 -7.00
N GLY A 76 3.15 55.79 -6.81
CA GLY A 76 2.32 56.04 -5.62
C GLY A 76 1.75 57.44 -5.55
N MET A 77 1.83 58.23 -6.62
CA MET A 77 1.34 59.61 -6.66
C MET A 77 -0.03 59.68 -7.33
N SER A 78 -0.97 60.42 -6.73
CA SER A 78 -2.28 60.69 -7.32
C SER A 78 -2.19 61.63 -8.53
N LEU A 79 -3.28 61.69 -9.31
CA LEU A 79 -3.51 62.85 -10.17
C LEU A 79 -3.70 64.13 -9.34
N ALA A 80 -3.59 65.27 -10.03
CA ALA A 80 -3.85 66.58 -9.48
C ALA A 80 -5.31 66.77 -9.08
N VAL A 81 -5.52 67.14 -7.82
CA VAL A 81 -6.84 67.42 -7.24
C VAL A 81 -6.95 68.91 -6.94
N ASN A 82 -7.97 69.57 -7.49
CA ASN A 82 -8.19 71.00 -7.26
C ASN A 82 -9.22 71.22 -6.14
N VAL A 83 -8.75 71.71 -5.00
CA VAL A 83 -9.60 72.01 -3.85
C VAL A 83 -9.89 73.51 -3.82
N ASP A 84 -11.17 73.89 -3.97
CA ASP A 84 -11.61 75.28 -3.85
C ASP A 84 -11.83 75.68 -2.38
N ALA A 85 -11.83 76.98 -2.09
CA ALA A 85 -12.03 77.49 -0.74
C ALA A 85 -13.38 77.02 -0.14
N GLY A 86 -13.30 76.26 0.95
CA GLY A 86 -14.47 75.71 1.65
C GLY A 86 -15.03 74.42 1.05
N GLN A 87 -14.33 73.79 0.10
CA GLN A 87 -14.63 72.43 -0.38
C GLN A 87 -13.78 71.39 0.37
N SER A 88 -14.23 70.14 0.30
CA SER A 88 -13.49 68.97 0.75
C SER A 88 -13.55 67.92 -0.35
N ASP A 89 -12.42 67.28 -0.60
CA ASP A 89 -12.34 66.10 -1.45
C ASP A 89 -11.87 64.93 -0.56
N LEU A 90 -12.60 63.82 -0.62
CA LEU A 90 -12.39 62.63 0.20
C LEU A 90 -12.36 61.35 -0.67
N THR A 91 -12.17 61.49 -1.98
CA THR A 91 -12.18 60.35 -2.91
C THR A 91 -10.79 59.88 -3.31
N VAL A 92 -9.71 60.55 -2.84
CA VAL A 92 -8.34 60.19 -3.19
C VAL A 92 -7.89 58.97 -2.40
N ASP A 93 -7.98 57.80 -3.00
CA ASP A 93 -7.71 56.52 -2.38
C ASP A 93 -6.49 55.82 -3.02
N ALA A 94 -5.88 54.90 -2.26
CA ALA A 94 -4.75 54.11 -2.73
C ALA A 94 -4.97 52.64 -2.36
N GLY A 95 -5.34 51.84 -3.36
CA GLY A 95 -5.46 50.39 -3.20
C GLY A 95 -4.08 49.73 -3.19
N ILE A 96 -3.86 48.85 -2.21
CA ILE A 96 -2.60 48.10 -2.05
C ILE A 96 -2.93 46.62 -2.07
N LEU A 97 -2.23 45.89 -2.93
CA LEU A 97 -2.25 44.44 -2.98
C LEU A 97 -1.06 43.90 -2.18
N CYS A 98 -1.35 43.21 -1.08
CA CYS A 98 -0.39 42.33 -0.44
C CYS A 98 -0.42 40.96 -1.14
N PRO A 99 0.73 40.43 -1.57
CA PRO A 99 0.78 39.06 -2.09
C PRO A 99 0.28 38.03 -1.08
N GLY A 100 -0.48 37.05 -1.56
CA GLY A 100 -0.83 35.86 -0.78
C GLY A 100 0.32 34.85 -0.75
N PRO A 101 0.30 33.92 0.22
CA PRO A 101 1.33 32.87 0.32
C PRO A 101 1.29 31.95 -0.90
N ALA A 102 2.46 31.54 -1.37
CA ALA A 102 2.63 30.44 -2.30
C ALA A 102 2.74 29.10 -1.54
N SER A 103 2.56 27.99 -2.25
CA SER A 103 2.73 26.64 -1.71
C SER A 103 3.38 25.70 -2.73
N LEU A 104 4.09 24.70 -2.24
CA LEU A 104 4.82 23.70 -3.01
C LEU A 104 4.59 22.30 -2.41
N GLY A 105 4.28 21.30 -3.23
CA GLY A 105 4.19 19.88 -2.87
C GLY A 105 4.58 18.99 -4.06
N ASP A 106 4.43 17.68 -4.04
CA ASP A 106 3.25 17.01 -3.48
C ASP A 106 3.43 15.55 -3.01
N ARG A 107 4.05 14.60 -3.75
CA ARG A 107 4.01 13.17 -3.39
C ARG A 107 5.32 12.42 -3.59
N VAL A 108 5.60 11.48 -2.70
CA VAL A 108 6.63 10.44 -2.88
C VAL A 108 5.92 9.09 -2.99
N TRP A 109 6.19 8.33 -4.05
CA TRP A 109 5.48 7.08 -4.34
C TRP A 109 6.41 5.93 -4.71
N GLU A 110 5.93 4.70 -4.52
CA GLU A 110 6.57 3.49 -5.01
C GLU A 110 6.24 3.28 -6.50
N ASP A 111 7.24 3.49 -7.35
CA ASP A 111 7.17 3.24 -8.79
C ASP A 111 7.41 1.74 -9.05
N LEU A 112 6.30 1.00 -9.07
CA LEU A 112 6.27 -0.47 -9.11
C LEU A 112 6.84 -1.03 -10.42
N ASN A 113 6.87 -0.22 -11.48
CA ASN A 113 7.33 -0.66 -12.79
C ASN A 113 8.56 0.10 -13.33
N SER A 114 9.11 1.00 -12.50
CA SER A 114 10.35 1.74 -12.75
C SER A 114 10.31 2.61 -14.01
N ASN A 115 9.12 3.11 -14.38
CA ASN A 115 8.97 3.96 -15.55
C ASN A 115 9.05 5.45 -15.22
N GLY A 116 8.97 5.84 -13.95
CA GLY A 116 8.97 7.23 -13.50
C GLY A 116 7.68 7.99 -13.77
N ILE A 117 6.56 7.28 -13.87
CA ILE A 117 5.20 7.80 -14.06
C ILE A 117 4.33 7.26 -12.93
N GLN A 118 3.54 8.12 -12.30
CA GLN A 118 2.46 7.73 -11.41
C GLN A 118 1.32 7.06 -12.19
N ASP A 119 1.29 5.73 -12.18
CA ASP A 119 0.33 4.92 -12.94
C ASP A 119 -1.06 4.86 -12.28
N CYS A 120 -1.70 6.03 -12.26
CA CYS A 120 -3.11 6.25 -11.93
C CYS A 120 -3.98 6.37 -13.18
N ASP A 121 -4.87 5.39 -13.38
CA ASP A 121 -5.70 5.23 -14.58
C ASP A 121 -6.94 6.13 -14.57
N ASN A 122 -7.53 6.36 -13.40
CA ASN A 122 -8.75 7.14 -13.25
C ASN A 122 -8.55 8.16 -12.13
N THR A 123 -8.17 9.37 -12.52
CA THR A 123 -8.05 10.48 -11.59
C THR A 123 -9.35 11.29 -11.56
N ASN A 124 -9.63 11.92 -10.43
CA ASN A 124 -10.79 12.80 -10.29
C ASN A 124 -10.63 14.16 -11.05
N ASN A 125 -9.49 14.37 -11.74
CA ASN A 125 -9.09 15.57 -12.47
C ASN A 125 -9.00 16.87 -11.63
N ASN A 126 -8.73 16.76 -10.33
CA ASN A 126 -8.43 17.91 -9.48
C ASN A 126 -6.96 18.40 -9.60
N GLY A 127 -6.12 17.63 -10.30
CA GLY A 127 -4.69 17.93 -10.50
C GLY A 127 -3.79 17.42 -9.37
N ILE A 128 -4.29 16.54 -8.50
CA ILE A 128 -3.53 15.81 -7.48
C ILE A 128 -3.66 14.33 -7.85
N VAL A 129 -2.56 13.59 -7.88
CA VAL A 129 -2.54 12.18 -8.27
C VAL A 129 -2.35 11.30 -7.05
N GLY A 130 -3.14 10.23 -6.96
CA GLY A 130 -3.09 9.30 -5.82
C GLY A 130 -3.90 9.77 -4.61
N ASP A 131 -4.79 10.74 -4.80
CA ASP A 131 -5.69 11.20 -3.75
C ASP A 131 -6.98 10.38 -3.68
N VAL A 132 -7.81 10.66 -2.67
CA VAL A 132 -9.02 9.89 -2.40
C VAL A 132 -9.97 9.90 -3.61
N GLY A 133 -10.20 8.70 -4.15
CA GLY A 133 -11.10 8.47 -5.28
C GLY A 133 -10.39 8.18 -6.59
N ASP A 134 -9.07 8.32 -6.62
CA ASP A 134 -8.24 7.84 -7.71
C ASP A 134 -8.12 6.31 -7.67
N THR A 135 -7.92 5.69 -8.84
CA THR A 135 -7.70 4.24 -8.94
C THR A 135 -6.67 3.93 -10.02
N GLY A 136 -5.81 2.94 -9.77
CA GLY A 136 -4.72 2.54 -10.68
C GLY A 136 -3.71 1.66 -9.95
N ALA A 137 -2.64 1.26 -10.64
CA ALA A 137 -1.63 0.38 -10.06
C ALA A 137 -0.83 1.05 -8.94
N GLU A 138 -0.64 2.38 -9.01
CA GLU A 138 0.25 3.14 -8.11
C GLU A 138 -0.47 4.26 -7.33
N CYS A 139 -1.81 4.30 -7.38
CA CYS A 139 -2.57 5.35 -6.67
C CYS A 139 -2.51 5.21 -5.16
N ASP A 140 -2.52 3.97 -4.65
CA ASP A 140 -2.40 3.70 -3.22
C ASP A 140 -0.94 3.40 -2.81
N ALA A 141 0.03 3.67 -3.70
CA ALA A 141 1.46 3.38 -3.50
C ALA A 141 2.25 4.55 -2.90
N GLY A 142 1.61 5.34 -2.03
CA GLY A 142 2.26 6.46 -1.35
C GLY A 142 3.29 5.96 -0.33
N ILE A 143 4.43 6.62 -0.23
CA ILE A 143 5.47 6.26 0.75
C ILE A 143 5.45 7.27 1.90
N ALA A 144 5.04 6.80 3.07
CA ALA A 144 4.97 7.59 4.30
C ALA A 144 6.33 7.84 4.95
N ASP A 145 6.38 8.87 5.80
CA ASP A 145 7.51 9.22 6.67
C ASP A 145 8.84 9.52 5.94
N VAL A 146 8.79 9.82 4.64
CA VAL A 146 9.96 10.24 3.86
C VAL A 146 10.24 11.70 4.16
N MET A 147 11.48 12.01 4.57
CA MET A 147 11.93 13.35 4.83
C MET A 147 12.14 14.12 3.51
N VAL A 148 11.51 15.28 3.43
CA VAL A 148 11.59 16.18 2.29
C VAL A 148 12.06 17.55 2.77
N ASP A 149 13.13 18.05 2.18
CA ASP A 149 13.70 19.37 2.48
C ASP A 149 13.39 20.36 1.35
N LEU A 150 12.94 21.56 1.73
CA LEU A 150 12.95 22.73 0.86
C LEU A 150 14.30 23.42 1.02
N VAL A 151 15.05 23.55 -0.07
CA VAL A 151 16.43 24.06 -0.05
C VAL A 151 16.62 25.21 -1.03
N SER A 152 17.68 26.00 -0.80
CA SER A 152 18.19 26.93 -1.81
C SER A 152 18.78 26.17 -3.00
N CYS A 153 18.37 26.51 -4.22
CA CYS A 153 18.93 25.89 -5.43
C CYS A 153 20.42 26.21 -5.66
N ASP A 154 20.93 27.31 -5.09
CA ASP A 154 22.34 27.71 -5.21
C ASP A 154 23.25 26.96 -4.23
N ASP A 155 22.70 26.49 -3.11
CA ASP A 155 23.40 25.74 -2.07
C ASP A 155 22.42 24.75 -1.41
N PRO A 156 22.34 23.50 -1.90
CA PRO A 156 21.43 22.49 -1.34
C PRO A 156 21.70 22.14 0.13
N ALA A 157 22.82 22.58 0.71
CA ALA A 157 23.07 22.45 2.15
C ALA A 157 22.35 23.51 3.00
N ASP A 158 21.84 24.58 2.37
CA ASP A 158 21.00 25.61 3.01
C ASP A 158 19.54 25.15 3.02
N VAL A 159 19.17 24.42 4.07
CA VAL A 159 17.80 23.95 4.31
C VAL A 159 16.94 25.10 4.81
N LEU A 160 15.90 25.44 4.06
CA LEU A 160 14.94 26.49 4.36
C LEU A 160 13.79 25.97 5.22
N ALA A 161 13.33 24.75 4.94
CA ALA A 161 12.31 24.05 5.71
C ALA A 161 12.44 22.52 5.51
N THR A 162 11.88 21.75 6.45
CA THR A 162 11.80 20.28 6.38
C THR A 162 10.38 19.86 6.70
N THR A 163 9.86 18.87 5.96
CA THR A 163 8.61 18.18 6.24
C THR A 163 8.79 16.67 6.03
N TYR A 164 7.74 15.91 6.31
CA TYR A 164 7.66 14.47 6.04
C TYR A 164 6.41 14.17 5.22
N THR A 165 6.47 13.12 4.40
CA THR A 165 5.30 12.61 3.72
C THR A 165 4.30 11.98 4.69
N ASP A 166 3.01 12.12 4.43
CA ASP A 166 1.94 11.48 5.18
C ASP A 166 1.70 10.02 4.75
N ASP A 167 0.70 9.35 5.33
CA ASP A 167 0.38 7.94 5.08
C ASP A 167 0.11 7.63 3.59
N ASP A 168 -0.31 8.63 2.81
CA ASP A 168 -0.62 8.52 1.37
C ASP A 168 0.56 9.03 0.50
N GLY A 169 1.70 9.34 1.13
CA GLY A 169 2.92 9.79 0.48
C GLY A 169 2.97 11.30 0.22
N PHE A 170 1.99 12.09 0.67
CA PHE A 170 1.91 13.51 0.34
C PHE A 170 2.71 14.41 1.30
N TYR A 171 3.29 15.48 0.78
CA TYR A 171 3.99 16.54 1.52
C TYR A 171 3.58 17.94 1.03
N LEU A 172 3.72 18.95 1.88
CA LEU A 172 3.39 20.33 1.55
C LEU A 172 4.26 21.34 2.31
N PHE A 173 4.87 22.26 1.57
CA PHE A 173 5.42 23.52 2.07
C PHE A 173 4.42 24.64 1.78
N ASP A 174 3.81 25.19 2.81
CA ASP A 174 2.90 26.32 2.71
C ASP A 174 3.58 27.63 3.13
N ASN A 175 2.84 28.75 3.01
CA ASN A 175 3.29 30.05 3.51
C ASN A 175 4.62 30.53 2.91
N LEU A 176 4.89 30.17 1.64
CA LEU A 176 6.12 30.53 0.94
C LEU A 176 6.01 31.93 0.33
N VAL A 177 7.13 32.65 0.34
CA VAL A 177 7.29 33.88 -0.45
C VAL A 177 7.55 33.50 -1.89
N ALA A 178 7.04 34.27 -2.86
CA ALA A 178 7.39 34.07 -4.27
C ALA A 178 8.92 34.13 -4.47
N GLY A 179 9.46 33.18 -5.22
CA GLY A 179 10.89 32.99 -5.37
C GLY A 179 11.26 31.64 -5.97
N ASP A 180 12.55 31.35 -5.96
CA ASP A 180 13.13 30.14 -6.54
C ASP A 180 13.46 29.15 -5.42
N TYR A 181 13.00 27.91 -5.56
CA TYR A 181 13.18 26.85 -4.57
C TYR A 181 13.54 25.53 -5.25
N CYS A 182 14.21 24.65 -4.51
CA CYS A 182 14.45 23.27 -4.90
C CYS A 182 13.97 22.35 -3.77
N VAL A 183 13.56 21.14 -4.13
CA VAL A 183 13.16 20.08 -3.20
C VAL A 183 14.24 19.02 -3.17
N ASN A 184 14.58 18.53 -1.99
CA ASN A 184 15.48 17.41 -1.81
C ASN A 184 14.78 16.30 -1.03
N VAL A 185 14.62 15.13 -1.66
CA VAL A 185 14.02 13.94 -1.04
C VAL A 185 15.13 13.04 -0.50
N ASN A 186 15.00 12.59 0.76
CA ASN A 186 16.02 11.77 1.40
C ASN A 186 15.68 10.28 1.41
N LEU A 187 16.31 9.50 0.52
CA LEU A 187 16.13 8.04 0.46
C LEU A 187 16.54 7.30 1.75
N ASP A 188 17.43 7.86 2.57
CA ASP A 188 17.83 7.22 3.84
C ASP A 188 16.67 7.16 4.86
N THR A 189 15.60 7.90 4.59
CA THR A 189 14.39 7.93 5.43
C THR A 189 13.24 7.10 4.89
N VAL A 190 13.39 6.51 3.69
CA VAL A 190 12.39 5.58 3.15
C VAL A 190 12.26 4.38 4.09
N PRO A 191 11.03 4.04 4.53
CA PRO A 191 10.80 2.89 5.40
C PRO A 191 11.38 1.60 4.82
N VAL A 192 12.03 0.80 5.67
CA VAL A 192 12.82 -0.37 5.26
C VAL A 192 11.97 -1.47 4.60
N ASP A 193 10.67 -1.46 4.84
CA ASP A 193 9.68 -2.38 4.32
C ASP A 193 9.19 -2.04 2.91
N VAL A 194 9.34 -0.79 2.44
CA VAL A 194 8.99 -0.38 1.07
C VAL A 194 9.66 -1.30 0.05
N CYS A 195 10.98 -1.44 0.12
CA CYS A 195 11.69 -2.31 -0.81
C CYS A 195 11.82 -3.75 -0.37
N ASP A 196 11.32 -4.13 0.82
CA ASP A 196 11.50 -5.42 1.49
C ASP A 196 12.98 -5.85 1.54
N TYR A 197 13.53 -6.36 0.42
CA TYR A 197 14.92 -6.75 0.20
C TYR A 197 15.68 -5.93 -0.85
N GLY A 198 15.06 -4.97 -1.53
CA GLY A 198 15.71 -4.09 -2.50
C GLY A 198 16.39 -2.91 -1.82
N THR A 199 17.24 -2.21 -2.58
CA THR A 199 17.70 -0.88 -2.19
C THR A 199 16.76 0.15 -2.83
N PRO A 200 16.16 1.08 -2.08
CA PRO A 200 15.38 2.15 -2.67
C PRO A 200 16.31 3.04 -3.51
N VAL A 201 15.88 3.32 -4.74
CA VAL A 201 16.55 4.21 -5.68
C VAL A 201 15.50 5.09 -6.34
N PHE A 202 15.87 6.30 -6.73
CA PHE A 202 14.98 7.14 -7.50
C PHE A 202 14.80 6.59 -8.92
N THR A 203 13.58 6.74 -9.43
CA THR A 203 13.24 6.40 -10.82
C THR A 203 13.76 7.46 -11.81
N ALA A 204 13.48 7.26 -13.09
CA ALA A 204 13.84 8.20 -14.14
C ALA A 204 13.04 9.51 -14.00
N GLN A 205 13.76 10.63 -13.91
CA GLN A 205 13.13 11.95 -13.81
C GLN A 205 12.49 12.42 -15.13
N ASN A 206 11.49 13.28 -15.03
CA ASN A 206 10.83 14.02 -16.11
C ASN A 206 10.25 13.12 -17.22
N ASN A 207 9.78 11.92 -16.86
CA ASN A 207 9.19 10.99 -17.81
C ASN A 207 7.66 10.98 -17.65
N GLY A 208 6.96 11.88 -18.32
CA GLY A 208 5.50 11.93 -18.22
C GLY A 208 4.95 13.32 -18.45
N SER A 209 3.76 13.57 -17.93
CA SER A 209 3.27 14.93 -17.71
C SER A 209 3.72 15.39 -16.33
N ALA A 210 3.88 16.70 -16.15
CA ALA A 210 4.41 17.29 -14.92
C ALA A 210 3.64 16.88 -13.65
N ASP A 211 2.35 16.57 -13.77
CA ASP A 211 1.49 16.11 -12.67
C ASP A 211 1.63 14.62 -12.36
N LYS A 212 2.55 13.91 -13.01
CA LYS A 212 2.67 12.45 -12.94
C LYS A 212 4.10 11.94 -12.99
N ASP A 213 5.06 12.71 -13.47
CA ASP A 213 6.43 12.24 -13.56
C ASP A 213 7.17 12.37 -12.22
N SER A 214 8.41 11.92 -12.17
CA SER A 214 9.29 12.20 -11.04
C SER A 214 10.13 13.44 -11.35
N ASP A 215 10.20 14.42 -10.45
CA ASP A 215 10.94 15.66 -10.69
C ASP A 215 12.37 15.63 -10.16
N VAL A 216 12.65 14.72 -9.22
CA VAL A 216 13.94 14.61 -8.56
C VAL A 216 14.96 13.89 -9.41
N ASP A 217 16.19 14.40 -9.41
CA ASP A 217 17.32 13.80 -10.09
C ASP A 217 17.65 12.42 -9.48
N SER A 218 17.82 11.42 -10.36
CA SER A 218 17.91 10.02 -9.95
C SER A 218 19.13 9.67 -9.09
N ASP A 219 20.18 10.49 -9.13
CA ASP A 219 21.41 10.26 -8.37
C ASP A 219 21.43 11.03 -7.04
N THR A 220 20.72 12.17 -6.98
CA THR A 220 20.87 13.14 -5.88
C THR A 220 19.60 13.35 -5.06
N GLY A 221 18.42 13.04 -5.59
CA GLY A 221 17.14 13.34 -4.95
C GLY A 221 16.75 14.82 -4.99
N LEU A 222 17.52 15.66 -5.71
CA LEU A 222 17.27 17.09 -5.84
C LEU A 222 16.42 17.38 -7.08
N SER A 223 15.37 18.19 -6.94
CA SER A 223 14.57 18.67 -8.05
C SER A 223 15.32 19.70 -8.91
N GLY A 224 14.74 20.02 -10.07
CA GLY A 224 15.05 21.26 -10.78
C GLY A 224 14.63 22.53 -10.00
N VAL A 225 14.99 23.70 -10.52
CA VAL A 225 14.56 24.99 -9.96
C VAL A 225 13.06 25.19 -10.17
N ILE A 226 12.31 25.30 -9.08
CA ILE A 226 10.90 25.68 -9.09
C ILE A 226 10.76 27.19 -8.90
N HIS A 227 10.09 27.83 -9.85
CA HIS A 227 9.84 29.27 -9.84
C HIS A 227 8.41 29.56 -9.33
N LEU A 228 8.26 29.87 -8.05
CA LEU A 228 6.98 30.22 -7.46
C LEU A 228 6.64 31.70 -7.67
N THR A 229 5.48 31.96 -8.27
CA THR A 229 4.90 33.29 -8.40
C THR A 229 3.94 33.62 -7.25
N LEU A 230 3.45 34.87 -7.20
CA LEU A 230 2.61 35.34 -6.09
C LEU A 230 1.33 34.51 -5.97
N ALA A 231 1.06 34.00 -4.76
CA ALA A 231 -0.10 33.16 -4.45
C ALA A 231 -0.25 31.91 -5.35
N GLN A 232 0.84 31.41 -5.93
CA GLN A 232 0.85 30.16 -6.71
C GLN A 232 0.87 28.94 -5.79
N SER A 233 0.04 27.96 -6.10
CA SER A 233 0.15 26.61 -5.56
C SER A 233 0.68 25.70 -6.66
N ASP A 234 1.85 25.12 -6.42
CA ASP A 234 2.48 24.16 -7.30
C ASP A 234 2.49 22.79 -6.61
N LEU A 235 1.77 21.83 -7.17
CA LEU A 235 1.55 20.48 -6.61
C LEU A 235 1.93 19.44 -7.66
N THR A 236 3.06 19.66 -8.31
CA THR A 236 3.56 18.82 -9.41
C THR A 236 5.05 18.55 -9.19
N VAL A 237 5.49 18.47 -7.93
CA VAL A 237 6.87 18.15 -7.57
C VAL A 237 6.86 16.83 -6.85
N ASP A 238 6.99 15.77 -7.63
CA ASP A 238 6.89 14.41 -7.16
C ASP A 238 8.26 13.71 -7.12
N ALA A 239 8.34 12.59 -6.39
CA ALA A 239 9.50 11.72 -6.40
C ALA A 239 9.13 10.23 -6.44
N GLY A 240 9.49 9.57 -7.54
CA GLY A 240 9.25 8.15 -7.71
C GLY A 240 10.42 7.33 -7.17
N VAL A 241 10.10 6.34 -6.34
CA VAL A 241 11.08 5.43 -5.74
C VAL A 241 10.82 4.03 -6.25
N THR A 242 11.84 3.40 -6.81
CA THR A 242 11.80 1.97 -7.19
C THR A 242 12.85 1.20 -6.39
N CYS A 243 12.75 -0.12 -6.43
CA CYS A 243 13.60 -1.01 -5.68
C CYS A 243 14.61 -1.71 -6.59
N GLU A 244 15.89 -1.39 -6.42
CA GLU A 244 16.96 -2.07 -7.12
C GLU A 244 17.35 -3.35 -6.37
N PHE A 245 17.14 -4.50 -7.02
CA PHE A 245 17.61 -5.79 -6.52
C PHE A 245 18.96 -6.09 -7.17
N GLY A 246 20.05 -5.81 -6.45
CA GLY A 246 21.39 -6.14 -6.94
C GLY A 246 21.56 -7.63 -7.26
N ASP A 247 22.55 -7.96 -8.10
CA ASP A 247 22.85 -9.33 -8.55
C ASP A 247 22.81 -10.34 -7.38
N CYS A 248 21.90 -11.28 -7.46
CA CYS A 248 21.72 -12.35 -6.48
C CYS A 248 21.92 -13.71 -7.13
N SER A 249 22.12 -14.75 -6.31
CA SER A 249 22.04 -16.13 -6.78
C SER A 249 21.40 -17.05 -5.74
N GLU A 250 21.03 -18.25 -6.18
CA GLU A 250 20.66 -19.32 -5.27
C GLU A 250 21.80 -19.59 -4.26
N CYS A 251 21.43 -19.96 -3.03
CA CYS A 251 22.40 -20.32 -2.00
C CYS A 251 23.36 -21.40 -2.52
N ASP A 252 24.66 -21.10 -2.60
CA ASP A 252 25.69 -22.09 -2.94
C ASP A 252 26.79 -22.19 -1.87
N GLY A 253 27.18 -23.44 -1.60
CA GLY A 253 28.17 -23.81 -0.61
C GLY A 253 27.64 -23.80 0.82
N LYS A 254 27.45 -22.61 1.40
CA LYS A 254 26.99 -22.39 2.79
C LYS A 254 26.72 -20.90 3.01
N VAL A 255 25.70 -20.57 3.82
CA VAL A 255 25.41 -19.19 4.18
C VAL A 255 26.55 -18.61 5.03
N THR A 256 27.00 -17.40 4.70
CA THR A 256 28.03 -16.64 5.41
C THR A 256 27.45 -15.60 6.34
N GLN A 257 26.35 -14.97 5.94
CA GLN A 257 25.70 -13.89 6.68
C GLN A 257 24.20 -13.96 6.46
N LEU A 258 23.42 -13.59 7.47
CA LEU A 258 21.99 -13.32 7.34
C LEU A 258 21.65 -12.00 8.02
N THR A 259 20.69 -11.29 7.43
CA THR A 259 19.93 -10.23 8.10
C THR A 259 18.50 -10.76 8.28
N LEU A 260 18.03 -10.72 9.53
CA LEU A 260 16.68 -11.15 9.88
C LEU A 260 15.86 -9.94 10.34
N GLN A 261 14.61 -9.88 9.92
CA GLN A 261 13.59 -9.00 10.51
C GLN A 261 12.82 -9.78 11.57
N TYR A 262 12.61 -9.16 12.72
CA TYR A 262 11.79 -9.74 13.80
C TYR A 262 10.32 -9.31 13.67
N ASN A 263 9.43 -10.28 13.49
CA ASN A 263 7.99 -10.07 13.32
C ASN A 263 7.19 -10.45 14.58
N GLY A 264 7.80 -10.37 15.76
CA GLY A 264 7.06 -10.56 17.02
C GLY A 264 6.19 -9.35 17.36
N SER A 265 5.21 -9.55 18.24
CA SER A 265 4.28 -8.48 18.69
C SER A 265 4.93 -7.46 19.64
N ASP A 266 5.93 -7.88 20.40
CA ASP A 266 6.58 -7.10 21.46
C ASP A 266 8.10 -7.20 21.33
N SER A 267 8.83 -6.21 21.85
CA SER A 267 10.29 -6.29 21.92
C SER A 267 10.73 -7.50 22.75
N ALA A 268 11.74 -8.23 22.26
CA ALA A 268 12.21 -9.45 22.91
C ALA A 268 13.74 -9.59 22.87
N PHE A 269 14.29 -10.39 23.78
CA PHE A 269 15.72 -10.70 23.77
C PHE A 269 15.99 -11.88 22.84
N ILE A 270 16.75 -11.63 21.77
CA ILE A 270 17.03 -12.59 20.71
C ILE A 270 18.44 -13.13 20.84
N GLU A 271 18.60 -14.46 20.79
CA GLU A 271 19.90 -15.13 20.69
C GLU A 271 19.93 -16.06 19.47
N VAL A 272 20.96 -15.91 18.62
CA VAL A 272 21.20 -16.80 17.48
C VAL A 272 22.44 -17.65 17.77
N ALA A 273 22.27 -18.97 17.81
CA ALA A 273 23.34 -19.91 18.06
C ALA A 273 23.59 -20.82 16.84
N GLN A 274 24.85 -21.01 16.46
CA GLN A 274 25.25 -22.02 15.48
C GLN A 274 25.75 -23.30 16.20
N LYS A 275 25.39 -24.48 15.64
CA LYS A 275 25.66 -25.84 16.20
C LYS A 275 24.80 -26.18 17.43
N LYS A 276 24.70 -27.48 17.74
CA LYS A 276 24.08 -27.98 18.98
C LYS A 276 24.88 -27.52 20.22
N GLY A 277 24.63 -26.28 20.67
CA GLY A 277 25.00 -25.70 21.96
C GLY A 277 26.38 -25.05 22.10
N GLY A 278 26.70 -23.93 21.42
CA GLY A 278 27.92 -23.20 21.82
C GLY A 278 28.19 -21.80 21.27
N ASP A 279 28.19 -21.59 19.96
CA ASP A 279 28.68 -20.31 19.42
C ASP A 279 27.48 -19.39 19.14
N ILE A 280 27.30 -18.39 20.00
CA ILE A 280 26.32 -17.32 19.80
C ILE A 280 26.89 -16.35 18.78
N VAL A 281 26.17 -16.15 17.67
CA VAL A 281 26.54 -15.23 16.57
C VAL A 281 25.77 -13.91 16.63
N PHE A 282 24.66 -13.87 17.38
CA PHE A 282 23.91 -12.66 17.68
C PHE A 282 23.28 -12.76 19.07
N SER A 283 23.25 -11.65 19.81
CA SER A 283 22.57 -11.53 21.10
C SER A 283 22.21 -10.05 21.35
N GLY A 284 20.93 -9.76 21.54
CA GLY A 284 20.47 -8.39 21.80
C GLY A 284 18.95 -8.28 21.94
N ASP A 285 18.48 -7.15 22.48
CA ASP A 285 17.07 -6.77 22.46
C ASP A 285 16.71 -6.30 21.05
N VAL A 286 15.59 -6.79 20.50
CA VAL A 286 15.12 -6.48 19.14
C VAL A 286 13.63 -6.10 19.21
N ALA A 287 13.26 -4.98 18.60
CA ALA A 287 11.88 -4.51 18.51
C ALA A 287 11.12 -5.14 17.33
N PRO A 288 9.77 -5.18 17.36
CA PRO A 288 8.96 -5.54 16.20
C PRO A 288 9.36 -4.73 14.96
N GLY A 289 9.55 -5.40 13.82
CA GLY A 289 10.02 -4.80 12.57
C GLY A 289 11.52 -4.54 12.49
N GLU A 290 12.27 -4.61 13.60
CA GLU A 290 13.70 -4.34 13.61
C GLU A 290 14.48 -5.44 12.87
N ARG A 291 15.50 -5.00 12.12
CA ARG A 291 16.39 -5.86 11.34
C ARG A 291 17.74 -5.97 12.03
N PHE A 292 18.28 -7.19 12.10
CA PHE A 292 19.60 -7.42 12.68
C PHE A 292 20.42 -8.40 11.83
N THR A 293 21.71 -8.08 11.68
CA THR A 293 22.66 -8.83 10.85
C THR A 293 23.66 -9.59 11.71
N PHE A 294 24.01 -10.81 11.28
CA PHE A 294 25.05 -11.59 11.93
C PHE A 294 25.84 -12.46 10.94
N ASP A 295 27.11 -12.62 11.25
CA ASP A 295 28.07 -13.37 10.45
C ASP A 295 28.32 -14.77 11.01
N GLY A 296 28.62 -15.68 10.09
CA GLY A 296 29.14 -17.00 10.37
C GLY A 296 30.51 -16.96 10.99
N THR A 297 30.70 -17.71 12.08
CA THR A 297 31.98 -17.74 12.80
C THR A 297 32.70 -19.09 12.73
N ASP A 298 32.27 -19.98 11.81
CA ASP A 298 33.02 -21.21 11.58
C ASP A 298 34.38 -20.95 10.90
N LYS A 299 35.20 -21.99 10.71
CA LYS A 299 36.57 -21.87 10.16
C LYS A 299 36.66 -21.26 8.75
N LYS A 300 35.54 -21.07 8.07
CA LYS A 300 35.45 -20.50 6.73
C LYS A 300 34.59 -19.23 6.73
N ASP A 301 34.34 -18.65 7.89
CA ASP A 301 33.45 -17.50 8.09
C ASP A 301 32.04 -17.80 7.56
N THR A 302 31.58 -19.04 7.77
CA THR A 302 30.22 -19.49 7.41
C THR A 302 29.40 -19.83 8.63
N LEU A 303 28.08 -19.63 8.55
CA LEU A 303 27.14 -20.10 9.57
C LEU A 303 27.20 -21.62 9.65
N GLY A 304 26.77 -22.23 10.75
CA GLY A 304 26.64 -23.68 10.90
C GLY A 304 25.84 -24.36 9.77
N THR A 305 25.63 -25.68 9.80
CA THR A 305 24.66 -26.30 8.87
C THR A 305 23.22 -25.94 9.21
N GLU A 306 23.01 -25.52 10.45
CA GLU A 306 21.75 -25.07 11.02
C GLU A 306 22.10 -24.06 12.11
N ILE A 307 21.30 -23.01 12.21
CA ILE A 307 21.26 -22.08 13.35
C ILE A 307 19.98 -22.32 14.14
N SER A 308 20.03 -22.04 15.44
CA SER A 308 18.89 -22.07 16.35
C SER A 308 18.68 -20.67 16.89
N ILE A 309 17.46 -20.16 16.79
CA ILE A 309 17.09 -18.82 17.24
C ILE A 309 16.22 -18.96 18.48
N TYR A 310 16.60 -18.27 19.54
CA TYR A 310 15.90 -18.24 20.82
C TYR A 310 15.30 -16.85 21.03
N VAL A 311 14.06 -16.83 21.52
CA VAL A 311 13.35 -15.63 21.95
C VAL A 311 13.12 -15.78 23.45
N ASP A 312 13.64 -14.83 24.24
CA ASP A 312 13.60 -14.85 25.71
C ASP A 312 14.08 -16.18 26.32
N GLY A 313 15.14 -16.74 25.73
CA GLY A 313 15.76 -18.01 26.15
C GLY A 313 14.99 -19.27 25.75
N SER A 314 13.83 -19.15 25.10
CA SER A 314 13.07 -20.28 24.55
C SER A 314 13.40 -20.48 23.07
N LEU A 315 13.64 -21.72 22.64
CA LEU A 315 13.89 -22.01 21.23
C LEU A 315 12.64 -21.64 20.42
N ASN A 316 12.76 -20.65 19.54
CA ASN A 316 11.69 -20.21 18.66
C ASN A 316 11.73 -20.99 17.35
N THR A 317 12.88 -20.99 16.67
CA THR A 317 13.01 -21.61 15.35
C THR A 317 14.42 -22.10 15.05
N LYS A 318 14.56 -22.77 13.91
CA LYS A 318 15.83 -23.19 13.35
C LYS A 318 15.85 -22.92 11.86
N ILE A 319 16.99 -22.44 11.37
CA ILE A 319 17.19 -22.16 9.95
C ILE A 319 18.33 -23.05 9.45
N HIS A 320 18.06 -23.82 8.40
CA HIS A 320 19.11 -24.55 7.70
C HIS A 320 19.96 -23.58 6.90
N THR A 321 21.27 -23.62 7.06
CA THR A 321 22.22 -22.64 6.47
C THR A 321 23.30 -23.32 5.62
N SER A 322 23.12 -24.61 5.32
CA SER A 322 24.03 -25.43 4.51
C SER A 322 23.88 -25.30 3.00
N CYS A 323 22.93 -24.47 2.52
CA CYS A 323 22.49 -24.44 1.11
C CYS A 323 22.06 -25.81 0.54
N SER A 324 21.87 -26.83 1.38
CA SER A 324 21.35 -28.14 0.95
C SER A 324 19.82 -28.16 0.88
N LYS A 325 19.20 -27.06 1.28
CA LYS A 325 17.78 -26.74 1.23
C LYS A 325 17.68 -25.28 0.77
N PRO A 326 16.55 -24.85 0.19
CA PRO A 326 16.32 -23.45 -0.13
C PRO A 326 16.54 -22.56 1.09
N VAL A 327 17.31 -21.50 0.90
CA VAL A 327 17.54 -20.43 1.87
C VAL A 327 17.70 -19.17 1.04
N GLY A 328 16.87 -18.18 1.29
CA GLY A 328 16.93 -16.91 0.58
C GLY A 328 15.93 -15.93 1.15
N LEU A 329 15.84 -14.79 0.50
CA LEU A 329 15.09 -13.64 1.00
C LEU A 329 13.58 -13.95 0.97
N GLY A 330 12.87 -13.43 1.96
CA GLY A 330 11.44 -13.64 2.17
C GLY A 330 11.03 -14.88 2.94
N MET A 331 11.93 -15.86 3.10
CA MET A 331 11.59 -17.02 3.92
C MET A 331 11.37 -16.64 5.37
N VAL A 332 10.18 -16.97 5.87
CA VAL A 332 9.80 -16.83 7.28
C VAL A 332 10.12 -18.11 8.07
N PHE A 333 10.71 -17.97 9.23
CA PHE A 333 11.04 -19.02 10.19
C PHE A 333 10.61 -18.60 11.59
N GLY A 334 9.52 -19.16 12.10
CA GLY A 334 8.96 -18.72 13.37
C GLY A 334 8.63 -17.23 13.30
N ALA A 335 9.13 -16.44 14.24
CA ALA A 335 8.92 -14.99 14.29
C ALA A 335 9.93 -14.18 13.45
N PHE A 336 10.67 -14.80 12.53
CA PHE A 336 11.76 -14.13 11.81
C PHE A 336 11.63 -14.28 10.30
N LYS A 337 11.87 -13.20 9.55
CA LYS A 337 11.93 -13.20 8.08
C LYS A 337 13.37 -12.96 7.63
N ILE A 338 13.87 -13.73 6.66
CA ILE A 338 15.17 -13.45 6.03
C ILE A 338 14.99 -12.24 5.10
N VAL A 339 15.69 -11.14 5.39
CA VAL A 339 15.59 -9.90 4.58
C VAL A 339 16.86 -9.58 3.80
N ASP A 340 18.00 -10.14 4.19
CA ASP A 340 19.22 -10.13 3.38
C ASP A 340 20.09 -11.35 3.73
N GLY A 341 21.06 -11.67 2.89
CA GLY A 341 22.02 -12.70 3.21
C GLY A 341 23.00 -13.00 2.11
N TYR A 342 24.08 -13.67 2.49
CA TYR A 342 25.16 -14.05 1.58
C TYR A 342 25.49 -15.53 1.73
N SER A 343 25.87 -16.15 0.62
CA SER A 343 26.45 -17.49 0.58
C SER A 343 27.89 -17.44 0.07
N ARG A 344 28.70 -18.38 0.56
CA ARG A 344 30.15 -18.38 0.31
C ARG A 344 30.51 -18.42 -1.17
N ASN A 345 29.73 -19.14 -1.97
CA ASN A 345 30.01 -19.33 -3.38
C ASN A 345 29.02 -18.58 -4.29
N GLY A 346 27.81 -18.27 -3.82
CA GLY A 346 26.78 -17.58 -4.60
C GLY A 346 26.75 -16.06 -4.41
N GLY A 347 27.44 -15.51 -3.40
CA GLY A 347 27.27 -14.10 -3.08
C GLY A 347 25.89 -13.85 -2.48
N ARG A 348 25.24 -12.74 -2.82
CA ARG A 348 23.95 -12.34 -2.24
C ARG A 348 22.86 -13.38 -2.55
N LEU A 349 22.05 -13.73 -1.55
CA LEU A 349 20.94 -14.66 -1.71
C LEU A 349 19.81 -14.00 -2.50
N CYS A 350 19.20 -14.73 -3.44
CA CYS A 350 17.98 -14.27 -4.07
C CYS A 350 16.76 -14.42 -3.14
N PRO A 351 15.69 -13.62 -3.35
CA PRO A 351 14.36 -13.99 -2.90
C PRO A 351 14.04 -15.42 -3.33
N VAL A 352 13.40 -16.20 -2.45
CA VAL A 352 13.08 -17.62 -2.75
C VAL A 352 11.94 -17.75 -3.76
N ASP A 353 11.37 -16.60 -4.15
CA ASP A 353 10.53 -16.40 -5.32
C ASP A 353 11.28 -16.48 -6.64
N ALA A 354 12.62 -16.56 -6.63
CA ALA A 354 13.40 -17.02 -7.75
C ALA A 354 13.59 -18.55 -7.62
N GLY A 355 12.58 -19.31 -8.03
CA GLY A 355 12.85 -20.58 -8.69
C GLY A 355 13.78 -20.38 -9.89
N PRO A 356 14.17 -21.43 -10.63
CA PRO A 356 14.99 -21.27 -11.83
C PRO A 356 14.21 -20.51 -12.93
N GLY A 357 14.12 -19.18 -12.81
CA GLY A 357 13.19 -18.33 -13.57
C GLY A 357 13.14 -16.85 -13.14
N GLY A 358 13.50 -16.49 -11.89
CA GLY A 358 13.44 -15.10 -11.41
C GLY A 358 12.09 -14.72 -10.76
N PRO A 359 11.89 -13.44 -10.37
CA PRO A 359 10.68 -13.00 -9.68
C PRO A 359 9.47 -13.13 -10.63
N GLY A 360 8.55 -14.04 -10.31
CA GLY A 360 7.31 -14.25 -11.06
C GLY A 360 7.05 -15.68 -11.54
N ASP A 361 7.98 -16.62 -11.37
CA ASP A 361 7.77 -18.03 -11.77
C ASP A 361 7.24 -18.85 -10.58
N CYS A 362 5.93 -18.79 -10.38
CA CYS A 362 5.22 -19.69 -9.46
C CYS A 362 5.08 -21.08 -10.09
N SER A 363 4.85 -22.13 -9.29
CA SER A 363 4.49 -23.44 -9.85
C SER A 363 3.41 -24.16 -9.04
N GLU A 364 2.84 -25.20 -9.65
CA GLU A 364 1.94 -26.09 -8.93
C GLU A 364 2.65 -26.80 -7.78
N CYS A 365 1.91 -27.09 -6.71
CA CYS A 365 2.44 -27.86 -5.59
C CYS A 365 3.04 -29.19 -6.08
N ASP A 366 4.36 -29.38 -5.90
CA ASP A 366 5.02 -30.65 -6.16
C ASP A 366 5.78 -31.19 -4.93
N GLY A 367 5.67 -32.50 -4.75
CA GLY A 367 6.28 -33.26 -3.67
C GLY A 367 5.53 -33.19 -2.34
N LYS A 368 5.56 -32.04 -1.66
CA LYS A 368 4.88 -31.80 -0.36
C LYS A 368 5.02 -30.33 0.04
N VAL A 369 4.02 -29.77 0.73
CA VAL A 369 4.06 -28.39 1.20
C VAL A 369 5.10 -28.22 2.31
N THR A 370 5.92 -27.19 2.22
CA THR A 370 6.95 -26.82 3.20
C THR A 370 6.51 -25.65 4.07
N GLN A 371 5.74 -24.71 3.52
CA GLN A 371 5.26 -23.50 4.18
C GLN A 371 3.88 -23.13 3.64
N LEU A 372 3.03 -22.56 4.51
CA LEU A 372 1.79 -21.90 4.12
C LEU A 372 1.68 -20.56 4.84
N THR A 373 1.17 -19.57 4.13
CA THR A 373 0.62 -18.33 4.70
C THR A 373 -0.88 -18.35 4.49
N LEU A 374 -1.63 -18.13 5.57
CA LEU A 374 -3.08 -18.09 5.55
C LEU A 374 -3.57 -16.71 6.00
N GLN A 375 -4.56 -16.17 5.29
CA GLN A 375 -5.37 -15.05 5.76
C GLN A 375 -6.57 -15.58 6.54
N TYR A 376 -6.85 -14.99 7.70
CA TYR A 376 -8.04 -15.30 8.48
C TYR A 376 -9.24 -14.44 8.04
N ASN A 377 -10.24 -15.07 7.44
CA ASN A 377 -11.45 -14.41 6.93
C ASN A 377 -12.64 -14.51 7.91
N GLY A 378 -12.36 -14.68 9.21
CA GLY A 378 -13.39 -14.68 10.25
C GLY A 378 -13.99 -13.29 10.52
N SER A 379 -15.10 -13.25 11.24
CA SER A 379 -15.81 -11.99 11.54
C SER A 379 -15.35 -11.27 12.80
N ASN A 380 -14.61 -11.96 13.68
CA ASN A 380 -14.09 -11.42 14.93
C ASN A 380 -12.70 -12.03 15.18
N THR A 381 -11.88 -11.34 15.97
CA THR A 381 -10.63 -11.87 16.51
C THR A 381 -10.84 -13.24 17.15
N ALA A 382 -9.99 -14.22 16.82
CA ALA A 382 -10.12 -15.58 17.31
C ALA A 382 -8.76 -16.22 17.63
N PHE A 383 -8.78 -17.24 18.50
CA PHE A 383 -7.58 -18.03 18.78
C PHE A 383 -7.47 -19.18 17.78
N ILE A 384 -6.38 -19.20 17.00
CA ILE A 384 -6.16 -20.13 15.89
C ILE A 384 -5.08 -21.15 16.25
N GLU A 385 -5.39 -22.44 16.14
CA GLU A 385 -4.43 -23.53 16.28
C GLU A 385 -4.34 -24.37 15.00
N VAL A 386 -3.13 -24.55 14.47
CA VAL A 386 -2.87 -25.41 13.30
C VAL A 386 -2.11 -26.66 13.73
N VAL A 387 -2.68 -27.83 13.46
CA VAL A 387 -2.16 -29.12 13.91
C VAL A 387 -1.86 -30.04 12.72
N GLN A 388 -0.67 -30.62 12.65
CA GLN A 388 -0.32 -31.57 11.58
C GLN A 388 -0.54 -33.04 11.97
N LYS A 389 -1.19 -33.80 11.09
CA LYS A 389 -1.75 -35.15 11.37
C LYS A 389 -0.75 -36.25 11.72
N LYS A 390 0.52 -36.13 11.31
CA LYS A 390 1.48 -37.24 11.41
C LYS A 390 1.93 -37.49 12.85
N ASP A 391 2.09 -36.43 13.64
CA ASP A 391 2.66 -36.47 14.99
C ASP A 391 1.79 -35.72 16.03
N GLY A 392 0.76 -34.96 15.59
CA GLY A 392 -0.09 -34.15 16.48
C GLY A 392 0.54 -32.83 16.92
N ASP A 393 1.66 -32.46 16.31
CA ASP A 393 2.38 -31.22 16.59
C ASP A 393 1.55 -30.01 16.16
N ILE A 394 1.50 -29.02 17.04
CA ILE A 394 0.98 -27.69 16.79
C ILE A 394 2.07 -26.92 16.03
N VAL A 395 1.77 -26.47 14.82
CA VAL A 395 2.70 -25.71 13.97
C VAL A 395 2.42 -24.20 13.97
N PHE A 396 1.26 -23.79 14.50
CA PHE A 396 0.87 -22.41 14.73
C PHE A 396 -0.18 -22.36 15.86
N SER A 397 -0.12 -21.36 16.74
CA SER A 397 -1.04 -21.20 17.88
C SER A 397 -1.02 -19.78 18.46
N GLU A 398 -1.79 -18.86 17.86
CA GLU A 398 -1.84 -17.45 18.29
C GLU A 398 -3.26 -16.88 18.15
N THR A 399 -3.46 -15.63 18.60
CA THR A 399 -4.70 -14.87 18.37
C THR A 399 -4.56 -14.07 17.09
N VAL A 400 -5.54 -14.15 16.20
CA VAL A 400 -5.48 -13.57 14.85
C VAL A 400 -6.72 -12.72 14.61
N ASP A 401 -6.52 -11.50 14.10
CA ASP A 401 -7.58 -10.56 13.74
C ASP A 401 -8.15 -10.84 12.33
N PRO A 402 -9.42 -10.47 12.05
CA PRO A 402 -9.99 -10.55 10.70
C PRO A 402 -9.13 -9.83 9.65
N GLY A 403 -8.78 -10.52 8.56
CA GLY A 403 -7.93 -10.03 7.48
C GLY A 403 -6.43 -10.18 7.72
N GLU A 404 -6.01 -10.54 8.93
CA GLU A 404 -4.60 -10.75 9.25
C GLU A 404 -4.07 -12.05 8.59
N GLN A 405 -2.83 -11.99 8.12
CA GLN A 405 -2.11 -13.12 7.54
C GLN A 405 -1.08 -13.67 8.52
N PHE A 406 -0.97 -15.00 8.57
CA PHE A 406 0.03 -15.68 9.40
C PHE A 406 0.68 -16.84 8.64
N THR A 407 1.98 -17.00 8.84
CA THR A 407 2.81 -18.00 8.15
C THR A 407 3.28 -19.09 9.11
N PHE A 408 3.25 -20.34 8.66
CA PHE A 408 3.80 -21.46 9.42
C PHE A 408 4.49 -22.50 8.53
N ASN A 409 5.45 -23.19 9.12
CA ASN A 409 6.32 -24.14 8.42
C ASN A 409 6.06 -25.59 8.83
N GLY A 410 6.38 -26.49 7.92
CA GLY A 410 6.47 -27.91 8.17
C GLY A 410 7.53 -28.28 9.19
N THR A 411 7.18 -29.12 10.17
CA THR A 411 8.11 -29.56 11.23
C THR A 411 8.53 -31.02 11.11
N ASP A 412 8.14 -31.73 10.03
CA ASP A 412 8.56 -33.12 9.85
C ASP A 412 10.07 -33.23 9.53
N LYS A 413 10.63 -34.44 9.48
CA LYS A 413 12.08 -34.66 9.25
C LYS A 413 12.64 -34.06 7.95
N LYS A 414 11.77 -33.62 7.04
CA LYS A 414 12.11 -32.99 5.77
C LYS A 414 11.68 -31.51 5.72
N ASP A 415 11.29 -30.94 6.85
CA ASP A 415 10.67 -29.61 7.01
C ASP A 415 9.45 -29.42 6.10
N THR A 416 8.65 -30.48 5.99
CA THR A 416 7.39 -30.46 5.25
C THR A 416 6.22 -30.57 6.22
N LEU A 417 5.10 -29.91 5.91
CA LEU A 417 3.84 -30.11 6.62
C LEU A 417 3.43 -31.57 6.50
N GLY A 418 2.57 -32.07 7.39
CA GLY A 418 1.98 -33.42 7.28
C GLY A 418 1.34 -33.71 5.91
N THR A 419 0.70 -34.87 5.73
CA THR A 419 -0.13 -35.06 4.52
C THR A 419 -1.40 -34.20 4.55
N GLU A 420 -1.76 -33.72 5.73
CA GLU A 420 -2.94 -32.92 6.02
C GLU A 420 -2.67 -32.14 7.31
N ILE A 421 -3.16 -30.90 7.34
CA ILE A 421 -3.25 -30.08 8.56
C ILE A 421 -4.73 -29.93 8.96
N SER A 422 -4.97 -29.76 10.26
CA SER A 422 -6.28 -29.45 10.82
C SER A 422 -6.19 -28.09 11.51
N ILE A 423 -7.12 -27.19 11.19
CA ILE A 423 -7.14 -25.82 11.70
C ILE A 423 -8.32 -25.69 12.64
N TYR A 424 -8.07 -25.21 13.86
CA TYR A 424 -9.07 -24.99 14.89
C TYR A 424 -9.22 -23.50 15.16
N VAL A 425 -10.46 -23.05 15.30
CA VAL A 425 -10.86 -21.69 15.68
C VAL A 425 -11.56 -21.79 17.04
N ASP A 426 -11.03 -21.11 18.06
CA ASP A 426 -11.52 -21.15 19.45
C ASP A 426 -11.72 -22.58 19.98
N GLY A 427 -10.78 -23.46 19.63
CA GLY A 427 -10.77 -24.88 20.03
C GLY A 427 -11.76 -25.77 19.28
N SER A 428 -12.51 -25.24 18.31
CA SER A 428 -13.41 -26.00 17.44
C SER A 428 -12.75 -26.23 16.08
N LEU A 429 -12.83 -27.46 15.55
CA LEU A 429 -12.27 -27.76 14.22
C LEU A 429 -13.03 -26.97 13.14
N ASP A 430 -12.33 -26.09 12.45
CA ASP A 430 -12.86 -25.29 11.35
C ASP A 430 -12.68 -26.02 10.01
N THR A 431 -11.43 -26.30 9.64
CA THR A 431 -11.14 -26.94 8.34
C THR A 431 -9.93 -27.89 8.37
N LYS A 432 -9.73 -28.59 7.25
CA LYS A 432 -8.54 -29.40 6.97
C LYS A 432 -8.02 -29.09 5.56
N ILE A 433 -6.70 -28.90 5.46
CA ILE A 433 -6.02 -28.64 4.19
C ILE A 433 -5.08 -29.79 3.88
N HIS A 434 -5.14 -30.29 2.65
CA HIS A 434 -4.24 -31.34 2.17
C HIS A 434 -2.91 -30.75 1.73
N THR A 435 -1.84 -31.14 2.40
CA THR A 435 -0.49 -30.57 2.22
C THR A 435 0.49 -31.56 1.58
N SER A 436 -0.03 -32.63 0.97
CA SER A 436 0.76 -33.66 0.26
C SER A 436 1.03 -33.35 -1.21
N CYS A 437 0.58 -32.21 -1.74
CA CYS A 437 0.56 -31.91 -3.18
C CYS A 437 -0.19 -32.95 -4.04
N SER A 438 -0.98 -33.83 -3.41
CA SER A 438 -1.81 -34.81 -4.11
C SER A 438 -3.19 -34.26 -4.49
N LYS A 439 -3.45 -33.00 -4.11
CA LYS A 439 -4.63 -32.21 -4.46
C LYS A 439 -4.12 -30.79 -4.79
N PRO A 440 -4.79 -30.06 -5.68
CA PRO A 440 -4.47 -28.66 -5.92
C PRO A 440 -4.49 -27.87 -4.62
N ILE A 441 -3.45 -27.06 -4.43
CA ILE A 441 -3.30 -26.09 -3.37
C ILE A 441 -2.46 -24.96 -3.95
N GLY A 442 -2.90 -23.72 -3.74
CA GLY A 442 -2.25 -22.53 -4.25
C GLY A 442 -2.90 -21.25 -3.74
N ILE A 443 -2.37 -20.11 -4.15
CA ILE A 443 -2.76 -18.79 -3.66
C ILE A 443 -4.22 -18.50 -4.06
N GLY A 444 -5.04 -17.97 -3.15
CA GLY A 444 -6.48 -17.77 -3.35
C GLY A 444 -7.34 -19.00 -3.02
N MET A 445 -6.73 -20.13 -2.62
CA MET A 445 -7.50 -21.30 -2.19
C MET A 445 -8.17 -21.02 -0.84
N ILE A 446 -9.50 -21.01 -0.83
CA ILE A 446 -10.29 -20.85 0.40
C ILE A 446 -10.60 -22.23 1.01
N SER A 447 -10.44 -22.34 2.32
CA SER A 447 -10.79 -23.52 3.10
C SER A 447 -11.32 -23.12 4.47
N GLY A 448 -12.60 -23.37 4.72
CA GLY A 448 -13.26 -22.93 5.96
C GLY A 448 -13.19 -21.41 6.09
N SER A 449 -12.70 -20.93 7.23
CA SER A 449 -12.54 -19.50 7.51
C SER A 449 -11.19 -18.91 7.03
N PHE A 450 -10.46 -19.61 6.16
CA PHE A 450 -9.10 -19.23 5.77
C PHE A 450 -8.89 -19.22 4.26
N GLU A 451 -8.01 -18.34 3.80
CA GLU A 451 -7.54 -18.26 2.42
C GLU A 451 -6.03 -18.44 2.38
N VAL A 452 -5.52 -19.26 1.44
CA VAL A 452 -4.08 -19.38 1.21
C VAL A 452 -3.60 -18.11 0.52
N SER A 453 -2.88 -17.24 1.23
CA SER A 453 -2.32 -16.02 0.65
C SER A 453 -0.92 -16.25 0.08
N ASP A 454 -0.21 -17.27 0.57
CA ASP A 454 1.08 -17.71 0.03
C ASP A 454 1.41 -19.16 0.40
N GLY A 455 2.36 -19.79 -0.28
CA GLY A 455 2.82 -21.11 0.11
C GLY A 455 3.92 -21.67 -0.77
N TYR A 456 4.66 -22.64 -0.23
CA TYR A 456 5.78 -23.27 -0.91
C TYR A 456 5.68 -24.79 -0.86
N SER A 457 6.09 -25.43 -1.95
CA SER A 457 6.29 -26.87 -2.00
C SER A 457 7.75 -27.25 -2.18
N ARG A 458 8.08 -28.45 -1.70
CA ARG A 458 9.44 -28.97 -1.65
C ARG A 458 10.11 -29.07 -3.01
N ASN A 459 9.36 -29.36 -4.06
CA ASN A 459 9.89 -29.52 -5.41
C ASN A 459 9.40 -28.43 -6.38
N GLY A 460 8.28 -27.76 -6.09
CA GLY A 460 7.72 -26.71 -6.95
C GLY A 460 8.12 -25.28 -6.55
N GLY A 461 8.58 -25.03 -5.33
CA GLY A 461 8.77 -23.65 -4.88
C GLY A 461 7.44 -22.96 -4.60
N ARG A 462 7.33 -21.65 -4.85
CA ARG A 462 6.15 -20.83 -4.52
C ARG A 462 4.92 -21.28 -5.31
N PHE A 463 3.77 -21.28 -4.68
CA PHE A 463 2.50 -21.62 -5.31
C PHE A 463 2.06 -20.56 -6.30
N CYS A 464 1.49 -21.02 -7.41
CA CYS A 464 0.67 -20.13 -8.23
C CYS A 464 -0.65 -19.79 -7.56
N PRO A 465 -1.25 -18.63 -7.88
CA PRO A 465 -2.68 -18.43 -7.74
C PRO A 465 -3.41 -19.66 -8.29
N VAL A 466 -4.34 -20.21 -7.52
CA VAL A 466 -5.37 -21.08 -8.08
C VAL A 466 -6.24 -20.17 -8.93
N ASP A 467 -6.10 -20.26 -10.26
CA ASP A 467 -6.77 -19.38 -11.22
C ASP A 467 -8.23 -19.11 -10.85
N ALA A 468 -8.52 -17.86 -10.47
CA ALA A 468 -9.86 -17.30 -10.53
C ALA A 468 -10.16 -16.95 -12.00
N GLY A 469 -10.17 -17.96 -12.88
CA GLY A 469 -10.55 -17.81 -14.28
C GLY A 469 -9.57 -17.04 -15.17
N SER A 470 -8.41 -17.61 -15.47
CA SER A 470 -7.72 -17.38 -16.75
C SER A 470 -7.24 -18.67 -17.40
N ASP A 471 -7.59 -18.79 -18.67
CA ASP A 471 -7.39 -19.88 -19.62
C ASP A 471 -5.90 -20.20 -19.88
N PRO A 472 -5.45 -21.47 -19.83
CA PRO A 472 -4.24 -21.88 -20.55
C PRO A 472 -4.58 -22.10 -22.03
N ASP A 473 -3.91 -21.33 -22.91
CA ASP A 473 -3.67 -21.51 -24.37
C ASP A 473 -4.48 -22.63 -25.09
N PRO A 474 -5.14 -22.36 -26.24
CA PRO A 474 -6.22 -23.17 -26.80
C PRO A 474 -5.68 -24.52 -27.29
N GLY A 475 -5.70 -25.47 -26.37
CA GLY A 475 -5.02 -26.75 -26.49
C GLY A 475 -5.62 -27.81 -25.57
N ASN A 476 -6.96 -27.83 -25.44
CA ASN A 476 -7.78 -28.99 -25.06
C ASN A 476 -7.86 -29.38 -23.56
N GLY A 477 -8.66 -28.61 -22.79
CA GLY A 477 -9.78 -29.06 -21.93
C GLY A 477 -9.51 -29.68 -20.54
N ASP A 478 -10.18 -29.16 -19.49
CA ASP A 478 -10.82 -30.02 -18.46
C ASP A 478 -11.84 -29.29 -17.53
N CYS A 479 -12.93 -28.74 -18.09
CA CYS A 479 -14.23 -28.95 -17.43
C CYS A 479 -14.90 -30.11 -18.16
N GLY A 480 -15.53 -31.03 -17.42
CA GLY A 480 -16.06 -32.27 -17.94
C GLY A 480 -17.57 -32.38 -17.78
N GLU A 481 -18.19 -33.22 -18.60
CA GLU A 481 -19.50 -33.75 -18.24
C GLU A 481 -19.36 -34.59 -16.96
N CYS A 482 -20.43 -34.68 -16.16
CA CYS A 482 -20.46 -35.56 -15.00
C CYS A 482 -20.01 -36.98 -15.38
N ASP A 483 -18.83 -37.38 -14.89
CA ASP A 483 -18.33 -38.76 -15.00
C ASP A 483 -18.06 -39.39 -13.62
N GLY A 484 -18.36 -40.67 -13.51
CA GLY A 484 -18.30 -41.44 -12.26
C GLY A 484 -19.48 -41.15 -11.32
N LYS A 485 -19.29 -40.23 -10.37
CA LYS A 485 -20.29 -39.79 -9.39
C LYS A 485 -19.98 -38.39 -8.90
N VAL A 486 -21.01 -37.61 -8.60
CA VAL A 486 -20.87 -36.26 -8.06
C VAL A 486 -20.28 -36.31 -6.65
N THR A 487 -19.28 -35.47 -6.39
CA THR A 487 -18.60 -35.35 -5.09
C THR A 487 -19.05 -34.10 -4.32
N GLN A 488 -19.39 -33.03 -5.02
CA GLN A 488 -19.83 -31.75 -4.47
C GLN A 488 -20.85 -31.09 -5.39
N LEU A 489 -21.80 -30.35 -4.82
CA LEU A 489 -22.62 -29.39 -5.55
C LEU A 489 -22.69 -28.07 -4.78
N THR A 490 -22.79 -26.99 -5.55
CA THR A 490 -23.25 -25.68 -5.07
C THR A 490 -24.60 -25.42 -5.69
N LEU A 491 -25.60 -25.15 -4.85
CA LEU A 491 -26.96 -24.86 -5.27
C LEU A 491 -27.31 -23.41 -4.95
N GLN A 492 -27.97 -22.75 -5.89
CA GLN A 492 -28.66 -21.48 -5.64
C GLN A 492 -30.13 -21.75 -5.33
N TYR A 493 -30.64 -21.12 -4.26
CA TYR A 493 -32.06 -21.20 -3.94
C TYR A 493 -32.87 -20.11 -4.65
N ASN A 494 -33.82 -20.51 -5.51
CA ASN A 494 -34.64 -19.62 -6.32
C ASN A 494 -36.09 -19.50 -5.80
N GLY A 495 -36.32 -19.73 -4.50
CA GLY A 495 -37.63 -19.59 -3.88
C GLY A 495 -38.12 -18.14 -3.75
N SER A 496 -39.41 -17.95 -3.44
CA SER A 496 -40.01 -16.59 -3.33
C SER A 496 -39.76 -15.89 -1.99
N GLY A 497 -39.17 -16.58 -1.01
CA GLY A 497 -38.85 -16.06 0.33
C GLY A 497 -37.96 -17.04 1.07
N SER A 498 -37.35 -16.62 2.18
CA SER A 498 -36.42 -17.49 2.93
C SER A 498 -37.11 -18.75 3.45
N ALA A 499 -36.42 -19.89 3.37
CA ALA A 499 -36.95 -21.19 3.79
C ALA A 499 -35.85 -22.04 4.44
N TYR A 500 -36.26 -23.00 5.27
CA TYR A 500 -35.34 -23.98 5.84
C TYR A 500 -35.13 -25.13 4.84
N VAL A 501 -33.89 -25.31 4.41
CA VAL A 501 -33.50 -26.29 3.39
C VAL A 501 -32.67 -27.39 4.02
N GLU A 502 -33.04 -28.64 3.75
CA GLU A 502 -32.31 -29.84 4.17
C GLU A 502 -31.94 -30.68 2.94
N VAL A 503 -30.66 -31.03 2.81
CA VAL A 503 -30.17 -31.94 1.76
C VAL A 503 -29.78 -33.27 2.40
N VAL A 504 -30.40 -34.35 1.93
CA VAL A 504 -30.24 -35.68 2.48
C VAL A 504 -29.72 -36.65 1.42
N GLN A 505 -28.60 -37.31 1.72
CA GLN A 505 -28.08 -38.42 0.93
C GLN A 505 -28.76 -39.73 1.33
N LYS A 506 -29.06 -40.56 0.33
CA LYS A 506 -29.66 -41.90 0.54
C LYS A 506 -28.85 -42.80 1.47
N LYS A 507 -27.52 -42.65 1.45
CA LYS A 507 -26.57 -43.25 2.41
C LYS A 507 -25.69 -42.11 2.91
N GLY A 508 -25.64 -41.89 4.22
CA GLY A 508 -24.92 -40.74 4.80
C GLY A 508 -25.82 -39.84 5.66
N GLY A 509 -27.12 -39.76 5.34
CA GLY A 509 -28.06 -38.94 6.10
C GLY A 509 -28.07 -37.49 5.62
N GLU A 510 -28.42 -36.57 6.52
CA GLU A 510 -28.38 -35.13 6.26
C GLU A 510 -26.93 -34.67 6.05
N ILE A 511 -26.71 -33.91 4.99
CA ILE A 511 -25.39 -33.39 4.60
C ILE A 511 -25.36 -31.85 4.52
N PHE A 512 -26.52 -31.22 4.61
CA PHE A 512 -26.68 -29.78 4.71
C PHE A 512 -28.03 -29.49 5.35
N SER A 513 -28.08 -28.54 6.29
CA SER A 513 -29.32 -27.92 6.72
C SER A 513 -29.10 -26.47 7.14
N SER A 514 -29.88 -25.54 6.59
CA SER A 514 -29.82 -24.12 6.95
C SER A 514 -31.08 -23.36 6.52
N THR A 515 -31.28 -22.17 7.06
CA THR A 515 -32.23 -21.21 6.48
C THR A 515 -31.53 -20.46 5.36
N VAL A 516 -32.07 -20.52 4.14
CA VAL A 516 -31.49 -19.87 2.96
C VAL A 516 -32.45 -18.83 2.39
N ALA A 517 -31.92 -17.68 1.97
CA ALA A 517 -32.65 -16.61 1.32
C ALA A 517 -32.70 -16.79 -0.21
N PRO A 518 -33.69 -16.19 -0.92
CA PRO A 518 -33.70 -16.19 -2.38
C PRO A 518 -32.42 -15.61 -2.98
N GLY A 519 -31.80 -16.34 -3.91
CA GLY A 519 -30.51 -16.00 -4.54
C GLY A 519 -29.28 -16.48 -3.76
N GLU A 520 -29.44 -16.98 -2.54
CA GLU A 520 -28.33 -17.48 -1.73
C GLU A 520 -27.81 -18.80 -2.28
N GLN A 521 -26.48 -18.92 -2.35
CA GLN A 521 -25.78 -20.12 -2.80
C GLN A 521 -25.17 -20.85 -1.61
N PHE A 522 -25.25 -22.18 -1.63
CA PHE A 522 -24.67 -22.99 -0.58
C PHE A 522 -24.07 -24.27 -1.15
N THR A 523 -22.90 -24.64 -0.61
CA THR A 523 -22.09 -25.77 -1.08
C THR A 523 -22.12 -26.91 -0.07
N PHE A 524 -22.20 -28.14 -0.54
CA PHE A 524 -22.17 -29.32 0.30
C PHE A 524 -21.46 -30.49 -0.35
N ASN A 525 -20.86 -31.33 0.49
CA ASN A 525 -20.00 -32.43 0.06
C ASN A 525 -20.64 -33.81 0.27
N GLY A 526 -20.21 -34.75 -0.58
CA GLY A 526 -20.47 -36.17 -0.48
C GLY A 526 -19.99 -36.80 0.82
N THR A 527 -20.82 -37.62 1.47
CA THR A 527 -20.40 -38.42 2.63
C THR A 527 -20.42 -39.93 2.36
N ASP A 528 -21.09 -40.40 1.29
CA ASP A 528 -21.02 -41.79 0.84
C ASP A 528 -19.70 -42.03 0.08
N ASN A 529 -18.66 -42.41 0.81
CA ASN A 529 -17.29 -42.58 0.28
C ASN A 529 -16.83 -41.33 -0.47
N ASP A 530 -17.00 -40.14 0.11
CA ASP A 530 -16.68 -38.85 -0.51
C ASP A 530 -17.48 -38.55 -1.80
N THR A 531 -18.68 -39.14 -1.97
CA THR A 531 -19.63 -38.82 -3.06
C THR A 531 -21.03 -38.54 -2.54
N LEU A 532 -21.84 -37.84 -3.33
CA LEU A 532 -23.26 -37.59 -3.09
C LEU A 532 -24.14 -38.85 -3.31
N GLY A 533 -23.54 -40.03 -3.44
CA GLY A 533 -24.25 -41.29 -3.66
C GLY A 533 -24.81 -41.41 -5.07
N THR A 534 -26.00 -42.00 -5.21
CA THR A 534 -26.71 -42.11 -6.50
C THR A 534 -27.76 -41.03 -6.70
N GLU A 535 -28.22 -40.44 -5.60
CA GLU A 535 -29.30 -39.47 -5.56
C GLU A 535 -29.27 -38.75 -4.21
N ILE A 536 -29.56 -37.45 -4.25
CA ILE A 536 -29.86 -36.63 -3.09
C ILE A 536 -31.33 -36.22 -3.11
N SER A 537 -31.91 -36.06 -1.92
CA SER A 537 -33.27 -35.54 -1.73
C SER A 537 -33.19 -34.19 -1.02
N ILE A 538 -33.86 -33.18 -1.55
CA ILE A 538 -33.84 -31.82 -1.01
C ILE A 538 -35.24 -31.51 -0.46
N TYR A 539 -35.30 -31.11 0.80
CA TYR A 539 -36.52 -30.73 1.49
C TYR A 539 -36.52 -29.22 1.73
N VAL A 540 -37.67 -28.59 1.55
CA VAL A 540 -37.93 -27.18 1.85
C VAL A 540 -39.05 -27.14 2.88
N ASP A 541 -38.79 -26.54 4.04
CA ASP A 541 -39.69 -26.47 5.20
C ASP A 541 -40.27 -27.85 5.58
N GLY A 542 -39.42 -28.88 5.56
CA GLY A 542 -39.77 -30.26 5.91
C GLY A 542 -40.59 -31.02 4.85
N SER A 543 -40.87 -30.40 3.69
CA SER A 543 -41.54 -31.06 2.56
C SER A 543 -40.54 -31.38 1.46
N LEU A 544 -40.62 -32.58 0.87
CA LEU A 544 -39.73 -32.97 -0.24
C LEU A 544 -40.00 -32.07 -1.45
N ASP A 545 -39.02 -31.27 -1.86
CA ASP A 545 -39.09 -30.39 -3.02
C ASP A 545 -38.64 -31.12 -4.29
N THR A 546 -37.41 -31.65 -4.28
CA THR A 546 -36.85 -32.33 -5.44
C THR A 546 -35.86 -33.43 -5.08
N GLN A 547 -35.47 -34.21 -6.09
CA GLN A 547 -34.38 -35.16 -6.02
C GLN A 547 -33.44 -34.95 -7.21
N ILE A 548 -32.12 -35.00 -6.96
CA ILE A 548 -31.09 -34.85 -8.00
C ILE A 548 -30.31 -36.15 -8.09
N HIS A 549 -30.23 -36.72 -9.30
CA HIS A 549 -29.50 -37.97 -9.55
C HIS A 549 -27.99 -37.72 -9.68
N THR A 550 -27.24 -38.08 -8.65
CA THR A 550 -25.80 -37.77 -8.52
C THR A 550 -24.87 -38.91 -8.99
N SER A 551 -25.40 -39.93 -9.66
CA SER A 551 -24.63 -41.06 -10.22
C SER A 551 -24.03 -40.81 -11.60
N CYS A 552 -24.13 -39.59 -12.15
CA CYS A 552 -23.74 -39.26 -13.54
C CYS A 552 -24.41 -40.11 -14.63
N SER A 553 -25.40 -40.95 -14.27
CA SER A 553 -26.18 -41.74 -15.23
C SER A 553 -27.30 -40.93 -15.91
N LYS A 554 -27.48 -39.68 -15.48
CA LYS A 554 -28.33 -38.65 -16.07
C LYS A 554 -27.52 -37.34 -16.08
N PRO A 555 -27.80 -36.43 -17.02
CA PRO A 555 -27.14 -35.12 -17.05
C PRO A 555 -27.34 -34.38 -15.72
N VAL A 556 -26.23 -33.97 -15.11
CA VAL A 556 -26.15 -33.04 -13.99
C VAL A 556 -24.97 -32.12 -14.28
N GLY A 557 -25.17 -30.82 -14.17
CA GLY A 557 -24.22 -29.79 -14.60
C GLY A 557 -24.73 -28.39 -14.28
N ILE A 558 -23.88 -27.39 -14.48
CA ILE A 558 -24.16 -25.98 -14.16
C ILE A 558 -25.31 -25.46 -15.03
N GLY A 559 -26.31 -24.81 -14.43
CA GLY A 559 -27.56 -24.36 -15.06
C GLY A 559 -28.69 -25.38 -14.99
N MET A 560 -28.46 -26.57 -14.42
CA MET A 560 -29.55 -27.53 -14.18
C MET A 560 -30.48 -27.01 -13.08
N ILE A 561 -31.74 -26.78 -13.45
CA ILE A 561 -32.80 -26.42 -12.51
C ILE A 561 -33.56 -27.68 -12.08
N SER A 562 -33.71 -27.87 -10.77
CA SER A 562 -34.48 -28.96 -10.17
C SER A 562 -35.24 -28.44 -8.97
N GLY A 563 -36.58 -28.48 -9.04
CA GLY A 563 -37.43 -27.88 -8.02
C GLY A 563 -37.18 -26.38 -7.88
N ALA A 564 -36.96 -25.91 -6.65
CA ALA A 564 -36.61 -24.52 -6.35
C ALA A 564 -35.11 -24.19 -6.46
N PHE A 565 -34.28 -25.10 -6.99
CA PHE A 565 -32.83 -24.98 -6.95
C PHE A 565 -32.20 -25.01 -8.35
N GLU A 566 -31.11 -24.28 -8.50
CA GLU A 566 -30.24 -24.30 -9.67
C GLU A 566 -28.84 -24.75 -9.27
N VAL A 567 -28.28 -25.69 -10.02
CA VAL A 567 -26.87 -26.08 -9.87
C VAL A 567 -26.02 -24.97 -10.47
N VAL A 568 -25.23 -24.30 -9.64
CA VAL A 568 -24.35 -23.19 -10.09
C VAL A 568 -22.89 -23.59 -10.12
N ASP A 569 -22.52 -24.67 -9.41
CA ASP A 569 -21.21 -25.31 -9.49
C ASP A 569 -21.30 -26.78 -9.06
N GLY A 570 -20.32 -27.60 -9.44
CA GLY A 570 -20.25 -28.99 -9.02
C GLY A 570 -19.03 -29.74 -9.53
N TYR A 571 -18.71 -30.82 -8.81
CA TYR A 571 -17.57 -31.68 -9.13
C TYR A 571 -18.01 -33.14 -9.20
N SER A 572 -17.40 -33.91 -10.12
CA SER A 572 -17.51 -35.37 -10.11
C SER A 572 -16.16 -36.06 -10.01
N ARG A 573 -16.19 -37.28 -9.45
CA ARG A 573 -15.00 -38.06 -9.10
C ARG A 573 -14.04 -38.30 -10.26
N ASN A 574 -14.56 -38.46 -11.48
CA ASN A 574 -13.75 -38.74 -12.66
C ASN A 574 -13.83 -37.63 -13.73
N GLY A 575 -14.77 -36.70 -13.61
CA GLY A 575 -15.04 -35.67 -14.62
C GLY A 575 -14.56 -34.26 -14.21
N GLY A 576 -14.02 -34.10 -13.01
CA GLY A 576 -13.56 -32.79 -12.55
C GLY A 576 -14.72 -31.84 -12.30
N GLN A 577 -14.50 -30.55 -12.54
CA GLN A 577 -15.53 -29.52 -12.42
C GLN A 577 -16.51 -29.59 -13.59
N PHE A 578 -17.79 -29.33 -13.32
CA PHE A 578 -18.82 -29.27 -14.34
C PHE A 578 -18.63 -28.07 -15.27
N CYS A 579 -18.89 -28.26 -16.56
CA CYS A 579 -19.05 -27.14 -17.48
C CYS A 579 -20.45 -26.49 -17.33
N PRO A 580 -20.57 -25.17 -17.61
CA PRO A 580 -21.84 -24.52 -17.92
C PRO A 580 -22.59 -25.25 -19.05
N TYR A 581 -23.90 -25.47 -18.88
CA TYR A 581 -24.77 -26.04 -19.93
C TYR A 581 -24.96 -25.15 -21.15
#